data_AF-A0A4S8J8Y5-F1
#
_entry.id   AF-A0A4S8J8Y5-F1
#
_cell.length_a   1.000
_cell.length_b   1.000
_cell.length_c   1.000
_cell.angle_alpha   90.00
_cell.angle_beta   90.00
_cell.angle_gamma   90.00
#
_symmetry.space_group_name_H-M   'P 1'
#
loop_
_entity.id
_entity.type
_entity.pdbx_description
1 polymer ?
#
loop_
_entity_poly.entity_id
_entity_poly.type
_entity_poly.pdbx_seq_one_letter_code
_entity_poly.pdbx_strand_id
1 'polypeptide(L)'
;MFRYSFPCLEGGQVVTIVILVLENQTHESVELRCGRCFKMRAASIPIAGFLLDDGSSLCCCWADNGRAEALLRLHETTRKSFLTSSKILKTSGNQDFQHTIGYHLHKMLKKHHRIVIRNHGATSDLSCEDLTFSVDSHKVFSNADERHLRSMILNACHASTLNVAGNSVDSTALFCGNLFCGNKEFLEYHQKLQSMPHLWVGEVGHVDSVKEVRSISNILCTG
;
A
#
# COMPACT_ATOMS: atom_id res chain seq x y z
N MET A 1 -21.26 -0.77 -29.77
CA MET A 1 -20.73 -1.57 -28.63
C MET A 1 -19.49 -0.85 -28.12
N PHE A 2 -19.66 0.07 -27.17
CA PHE A 2 -18.55 0.85 -26.63
C PHE A 2 -17.76 -0.02 -25.66
N ARG A 3 -16.57 -0.46 -26.07
CA ARG A 3 -15.57 -0.94 -25.12
C ARG A 3 -15.13 0.28 -24.31
N TYR A 4 -15.67 0.44 -23.10
CA TYR A 4 -15.04 1.31 -22.12
C TYR A 4 -13.65 0.72 -21.86
N SER A 5 -12.65 1.29 -22.52
CA SER A 5 -11.26 0.96 -22.26
C SER A 5 -10.94 1.67 -20.96
N PHE A 6 -10.98 0.92 -19.85
CA PHE A 6 -10.47 1.42 -18.58
C PHE A 6 -9.00 1.76 -18.79
N PRO A 7 -8.51 2.92 -18.30
CA PRO A 7 -7.07 3.14 -18.23
C PRO A 7 -6.44 2.02 -17.41
N CYS A 8 -5.56 1.26 -18.06
CA CYS A 8 -4.79 0.18 -17.48
C CYS A 8 -3.32 0.56 -17.56
N LEU A 9 -2.63 0.51 -16.43
CA LEU A 9 -1.18 0.53 -16.36
C LEU A 9 -0.70 -0.92 -16.37
N GLU A 10 -0.04 -1.32 -17.45
CA GLU A 10 0.56 -2.64 -17.57
C GLU A 10 2.04 -2.57 -17.18
N GLY A 11 2.49 -3.52 -16.34
CA GLY A 11 3.89 -3.57 -15.94
C GLY A 11 4.36 -2.43 -15.04
N GLY A 12 3.45 -1.77 -14.32
CA GLY A 12 3.79 -0.67 -13.42
C GLY A 12 4.50 -1.13 -12.14
N GLN A 13 5.39 -0.29 -11.60
CA GLN A 13 6.03 -0.48 -10.31
C GLN A 13 5.64 0.66 -9.37
N VAL A 14 5.36 0.35 -8.11
CA VAL A 14 5.19 1.39 -7.09
C VAL A 14 6.55 2.02 -6.86
N VAL A 15 6.67 3.32 -7.09
CA VAL A 15 7.90 4.06 -6.82
C VAL A 15 7.91 4.56 -5.38
N THR A 16 6.77 5.09 -4.94
CA THR A 16 6.61 5.63 -3.60
C THR A 16 5.13 5.78 -3.23
N ILE A 17 4.86 6.09 -1.97
CA ILE A 17 3.53 6.55 -1.54
C ILE A 17 3.46 8.08 -1.60
N VAL A 18 2.26 8.59 -1.83
CA VAL A 18 1.92 10.02 -1.67
C VAL A 18 1.32 10.25 -0.29
N ILE A 19 0.35 9.42 0.07
CA ILE A 19 -0.33 9.44 1.37
C ILE A 19 -0.81 8.04 1.73
N LEU A 20 -0.82 7.70 3.01
CA LEU A 20 -1.43 6.48 3.52
C LEU A 20 -2.20 6.79 4.80
N VAL A 21 -3.50 6.53 4.80
CA VAL A 21 -4.37 6.66 5.97
C VAL A 21 -4.76 5.26 6.44
N LEU A 22 -4.51 4.99 7.70
CA LEU A 22 -4.73 3.70 8.35
C LEU A 22 -5.63 3.93 9.55
N GLU A 23 -6.72 3.18 9.63
CA GLU A 23 -7.71 3.32 10.70
C GLU A 23 -8.09 1.96 11.30
N ASN A 24 -8.27 1.96 12.62
CA ASN A 24 -8.79 0.82 13.33
C ASN A 24 -10.32 0.78 13.19
N GLN A 25 -10.88 -0.28 12.59
CA GLN A 25 -12.34 -0.44 12.56
C GLN A 25 -12.88 -0.84 13.94
N THR A 26 -13.33 0.16 14.71
CA THR A 26 -13.99 0.02 16.00
C THR A 26 -15.51 -0.19 15.85
N HIS A 27 -15.97 -1.06 14.95
CA HIS A 27 -17.33 -1.57 15.10
C HIS A 27 -17.33 -2.61 16.24
N GLU A 28 -18.23 -2.41 17.20
CA GLU A 28 -18.60 -3.38 18.24
C GLU A 28 -19.02 -4.70 17.57
N SER A 29 -18.06 -5.57 17.28
CA SER A 29 -18.38 -6.96 17.00
C SER A 29 -18.27 -7.69 18.32
N VAL A 30 -19.42 -8.22 18.77
CA VAL A 30 -19.50 -9.38 19.65
C VAL A 30 -18.31 -10.28 19.34
N GLU A 31 -17.50 -10.59 20.36
CA GLU A 31 -16.53 -11.68 20.29
C GLU A 31 -17.30 -12.95 19.91
N LEU A 32 -17.43 -13.25 18.62
CA LEU A 32 -17.76 -14.60 18.19
C LEU A 32 -16.51 -15.42 18.48
N ARG A 33 -16.42 -15.90 19.72
CA ARG A 33 -15.49 -16.93 20.16
C ARG A 33 -15.79 -18.22 19.40
N CYS A 34 -15.40 -18.26 18.12
CA CYS A 34 -15.22 -19.52 17.44
C CYS A 34 -13.78 -19.95 17.71
N GLY A 35 -13.63 -20.98 18.54
CA GLY A 35 -12.34 -21.48 18.97
C GLY A 35 -11.43 -21.75 17.77
N ARG A 36 -10.28 -21.07 17.76
CA ARG A 36 -9.10 -21.34 16.90
C ARG A 36 -9.14 -20.81 15.46
N CYS A 37 -9.90 -19.75 15.15
CA CYS A 37 -9.66 -18.96 13.94
C CYS A 37 -9.58 -17.46 14.29
N PHE A 38 -8.37 -16.92 14.43
CA PHE A 38 -8.17 -15.47 14.54
C PHE A 38 -8.51 -14.84 13.19
N LYS A 39 -9.78 -14.46 12.98
CA LYS A 39 -10.13 -13.51 11.93
C LYS A 39 -9.47 -12.18 12.31
N MET A 40 -8.28 -11.93 11.76
CA MET A 40 -7.70 -10.59 11.82
C MET A 40 -8.72 -9.63 11.23
N ARG A 41 -9.18 -8.65 12.00
CA ARG A 41 -9.87 -7.52 11.41
C ARG A 41 -8.84 -6.79 10.57
N ALA A 42 -9.04 -6.77 9.26
CA ALA A 42 -8.23 -5.98 8.35
C ALA A 42 -8.12 -4.55 8.88
N ALA A 43 -6.91 -4.00 8.85
CA ALA A 43 -6.74 -2.57 9.04
C ALA A 43 -7.62 -1.87 8.01
N SER A 44 -8.45 -0.90 8.41
CA SER A 44 -9.14 -0.09 7.41
C SER A 44 -8.08 0.74 6.72
N ILE A 45 -8.10 0.76 5.40
CA ILE A 45 -7.29 1.70 4.61
C ILE A 45 -8.28 2.57 3.86
N PRO A 46 -8.81 3.64 4.48
CA PRO A 46 -9.81 4.49 3.83
C PRO A 46 -9.25 5.10 2.54
N ILE A 47 -7.95 5.41 2.54
CA ILE A 47 -7.26 5.91 1.36
C ILE A 47 -5.76 5.65 1.43
N ALA A 48 -5.21 5.27 0.28
CA ALA A 48 -3.79 5.23 -0.01
C ALA A 48 -3.55 5.80 -1.42
N GLY A 49 -2.60 6.72 -1.53
CA GLY A 49 -2.10 7.25 -2.79
C GLY A 49 -0.71 6.71 -3.07
N PHE A 50 -0.51 6.19 -4.27
CA PHE A 50 0.74 5.63 -4.76
C PHE A 50 1.17 6.35 -6.02
N LEU A 51 2.47 6.46 -6.22
CA LEU A 51 3.03 6.86 -7.49
C LEU A 51 3.57 5.61 -8.19
N LEU A 52 3.04 5.31 -9.36
CA LEU A 52 3.45 4.19 -10.19
C LEU A 52 4.26 4.69 -11.38
N ASP A 53 5.25 3.90 -11.77
CA ASP A 53 6.04 4.07 -12.98
C ASP A 53 5.88 2.82 -13.86
N ASP A 54 5.42 3.00 -15.08
CA ASP A 54 5.35 1.96 -16.11
C ASP A 54 6.59 1.93 -17.03
N GLY A 55 7.59 2.76 -16.72
CA GLY A 55 8.82 2.95 -17.50
C GLY A 55 8.70 4.02 -18.58
N SER A 56 7.48 4.49 -18.89
CA SER A 56 7.21 5.57 -19.84
C SER A 56 6.79 6.84 -19.13
N SER A 57 5.93 6.72 -18.12
CA SER A 57 5.35 7.85 -17.40
C SER A 57 4.97 7.51 -15.96
N LEU A 58 4.93 8.56 -15.13
CA LEU A 58 4.45 8.46 -13.76
C LEU A 58 2.93 8.65 -13.70
N CYS A 59 2.25 7.82 -12.90
CA CYS A 59 0.82 7.91 -12.64
C CYS A 59 0.50 7.88 -11.15
N CYS A 60 -0.41 8.75 -10.71
CA CYS A 60 -0.92 8.74 -9.35
C CYS A 60 -2.08 7.73 -9.24
N CYS A 61 -1.89 6.64 -8.50
CA CYS A 61 -2.93 5.65 -8.25
C CYS A 61 -3.50 5.78 -6.84
N TRP A 62 -4.83 5.79 -6.75
CA TRP A 62 -5.57 5.90 -5.51
C TRP A 62 -6.32 4.62 -5.23
N ALA A 63 -6.20 4.10 -4.01
CA ALA A 63 -6.82 2.85 -3.61
C ALA A 63 -7.29 2.90 -2.16
N ASP A 64 -8.28 2.06 -1.87
CA ASP A 64 -8.85 1.85 -0.55
C ASP A 64 -8.89 0.35 -0.23
N ASN A 65 -8.88 0.04 1.07
CA ASN A 65 -9.03 -1.29 1.64
C ASN A 65 -8.24 -2.36 0.87
N GLY A 66 -8.88 -3.46 0.46
CA GLY A 66 -8.21 -4.60 -0.17
C GLY A 66 -7.35 -4.24 -1.39
N ARG A 67 -7.68 -3.18 -2.15
CA ARG A 67 -6.84 -2.71 -3.26
C ARG A 67 -5.54 -2.08 -2.76
N ALA A 68 -5.63 -1.25 -1.71
CA ALA A 68 -4.46 -0.69 -1.06
C ALA A 68 -3.65 -1.77 -0.34
N GLU A 69 -4.30 -2.77 0.28
CA GLU A 69 -3.61 -3.91 0.90
C GLU A 69 -2.83 -4.73 -0.13
N ALA A 70 -3.36 -4.88 -1.34
CA ALA A 70 -2.69 -5.55 -2.45
C ALA A 70 -1.45 -4.77 -2.91
N LEU A 71 -1.57 -3.45 -3.11
CA LEU A 71 -0.44 -2.58 -3.49
C LEU A 71 0.64 -2.50 -2.39
N LEU A 72 0.24 -2.50 -1.13
CA LEU A 72 1.16 -2.54 0.03
C LEU A 72 1.69 -3.95 0.32
N ARG A 73 1.15 -4.98 -0.35
CA ARG A 73 1.50 -6.40 -0.18
C ARG A 73 1.40 -6.84 1.28
N LEU A 74 0.34 -6.42 1.97
CA LEU A 74 0.18 -6.69 3.41
C LEU A 74 0.01 -8.16 3.76
N HIS A 75 -0.40 -8.96 2.78
CA HIS A 75 -0.53 -10.42 2.88
C HIS A 75 0.82 -11.14 2.94
N GLU A 76 1.91 -10.48 2.55
CA GLU A 76 3.24 -11.10 2.55
C GLU A 76 3.80 -11.22 3.98
N THR A 77 4.59 -12.28 4.17
CA THR A 77 5.34 -12.46 5.42
C THR A 77 6.53 -11.50 5.43
N THR A 78 6.70 -10.83 6.57
CA THR A 78 7.85 -9.93 6.80
C THR A 78 9.12 -10.75 6.65
N ARG A 79 9.98 -10.43 5.66
CA ARG A 79 11.24 -11.16 5.46
C ARG A 79 12.04 -11.15 6.77
N LYS A 80 12.37 -12.35 7.27
CA LYS A 80 13.05 -12.58 8.57
C LYS A 80 14.40 -11.86 8.72
N SER A 81 14.96 -11.25 7.67
CA SER A 81 16.29 -10.63 7.68
C SER A 81 16.40 -9.30 8.44
N PHE A 82 15.29 -8.66 8.81
CA PHE A 82 15.32 -7.38 9.54
C PHE A 82 14.96 -7.48 11.03
N LEU A 83 14.50 -8.66 11.48
CA LEU A 83 14.17 -8.92 12.89
C LEU A 83 15.31 -9.67 13.57
N THR A 84 16.49 -9.04 13.68
CA THR A 84 17.49 -9.55 14.62
C THR A 84 17.04 -9.28 16.05
N SER A 85 17.09 -10.32 16.88
CA SER A 85 16.73 -10.37 18.29
C SER A 85 15.24 -10.64 18.61
N SER A 86 14.80 -11.85 18.33
CA SER A 86 13.97 -12.59 19.29
C SER A 86 14.25 -14.08 19.14
N LYS A 87 14.71 -14.70 20.23
CA LYS A 87 15.01 -16.13 20.34
C LYS A 87 13.77 -16.94 19.91
N ILE A 88 13.84 -17.59 18.74
CA ILE A 88 12.77 -18.44 18.23
C ILE A 88 12.79 -19.75 19.02
N LEU A 89 11.85 -19.92 19.95
CA LEU A 89 11.46 -21.24 20.41
C LEU A 89 10.68 -21.92 19.28
N LYS A 90 11.12 -23.13 18.92
CA LYS A 90 10.44 -24.00 17.98
C LYS A 90 9.10 -24.44 18.57
N THR A 91 8.00 -24.10 17.92
CA THR A 91 6.72 -24.80 18.09
C THR A 91 6.00 -24.89 16.76
N SER A 92 6.12 -26.08 16.17
CA SER A 92 5.38 -26.56 15.00
C SER A 92 3.87 -26.40 15.20
N GLY A 93 3.21 -25.73 14.26
CA GLY A 93 1.75 -25.63 14.10
C GLY A 93 1.20 -24.22 14.30
N ASN A 94 0.68 -23.60 13.22
CA ASN A 94 0.03 -22.27 13.17
C ASN A 94 0.92 -21.00 13.27
N GLN A 95 2.11 -20.99 12.66
CA GLN A 95 3.06 -19.87 12.78
C GLN A 95 2.98 -18.78 11.69
N ASP A 96 2.30 -18.96 10.55
CA ASP A 96 2.50 -18.04 9.41
C ASP A 96 1.82 -16.67 9.56
N PHE A 97 0.71 -16.59 10.32
CA PHE A 97 -0.09 -15.36 10.44
C PHE A 97 0.49 -14.31 11.39
N GLN A 98 1.37 -14.71 12.33
CA GLN A 98 1.96 -13.78 13.30
C GLN A 98 3.12 -12.95 12.71
N HIS A 99 3.44 -13.17 11.43
CA HIS A 99 4.58 -12.57 10.75
C HIS A 99 4.22 -11.75 9.52
N THR A 100 2.94 -11.62 9.14
CA THR A 100 2.55 -10.80 8.00
C THR A 100 2.69 -9.32 8.30
N ILE A 101 2.95 -8.51 7.27
CA ILE A 101 3.05 -7.06 7.41
C ILE A 101 1.72 -6.50 7.94
N GLY A 102 0.59 -7.03 7.48
CA GLY A 102 -0.73 -6.69 7.98
C GLY A 102 -0.92 -6.95 9.48
N TYR A 103 -0.31 -8.00 10.05
CA TYR A 103 -0.41 -8.28 11.49
C TYR A 103 0.27 -7.20 12.34
N HIS A 104 1.48 -6.78 11.94
CA HIS A 104 2.20 -5.71 12.61
C HIS A 104 1.43 -4.39 12.55
N LEU A 105 0.85 -4.09 11.38
CA LEU A 105 0.00 -2.93 11.17
C LEU A 105 -1.23 -2.94 12.09
N HIS A 106 -1.93 -4.09 12.19
CA HIS A 106 -3.09 -4.23 13.06
C HIS A 106 -2.73 -4.00 14.55
N LYS A 107 -1.57 -4.50 15.00
CA LYS A 107 -1.07 -4.26 16.36
C LYS A 107 -0.80 -2.78 16.62
N MET A 108 -0.23 -2.07 15.65
CA MET A 108 0.00 -0.63 15.73
C MET A 108 -1.31 0.16 15.81
N LEU A 109 -2.31 -0.22 15.00
CA LEU A 109 -3.61 0.45 14.98
C LEU A 109 -4.42 0.23 16.27
N LYS A 110 -4.22 -0.88 16.99
CA LYS A 110 -4.77 -1.03 18.35
C LYS A 110 -4.20 0.00 19.34
N LYS A 111 -2.95 0.41 19.15
CA LYS A 111 -2.27 1.37 20.02
C LYS A 111 -2.64 2.82 19.65
N HIS A 112 -2.70 3.11 18.35
CA HIS A 112 -2.76 4.46 17.82
C HIS A 112 -4.10 4.87 17.22
N HIS A 113 -5.07 3.97 17.07
CA HIS A 113 -6.39 4.18 16.43
C HIS A 113 -6.34 4.64 14.97
N ARG A 114 -5.67 5.75 14.67
CA ARG A 114 -5.45 6.28 13.33
C ARG A 114 -3.99 6.66 13.13
N ILE A 115 -3.46 6.30 11.96
CA ILE A 115 -2.12 6.68 11.53
C ILE A 115 -2.24 7.28 10.13
N VAL A 116 -1.68 8.47 9.94
CA VAL A 116 -1.60 9.14 8.64
C VAL A 116 -0.12 9.34 8.31
N ILE A 117 0.29 8.81 7.16
CA ILE A 117 1.64 8.93 6.62
C ILE A 117 1.57 9.80 5.37
N ARG A 118 2.47 10.78 5.25
CA ARG A 118 2.59 11.62 4.06
C ARG A 118 4.02 11.62 3.58
N ASN A 119 4.21 11.57 2.26
CA ASN A 119 5.52 11.71 1.66
C ASN A 119 5.64 13.09 1.01
N HIS A 120 6.50 13.94 1.56
CA HIS A 120 6.78 15.24 0.96
C HIS A 120 7.81 15.13 -0.18
N GLY A 121 8.67 14.10 -0.20
CA GLY A 121 9.65 13.84 -1.26
C GLY A 121 9.07 13.27 -2.56
N ALA A 122 7.80 12.84 -2.57
CA ALA A 122 7.17 12.13 -3.68
C ALA A 122 7.16 12.87 -5.03
N THR A 123 7.46 14.17 -5.07
CA THR A 123 7.54 14.96 -6.31
C THR A 123 8.96 15.29 -6.76
N SER A 124 9.94 15.26 -5.85
CA SER A 124 11.28 15.84 -6.06
C SER A 124 12.33 14.77 -6.36
N ASP A 125 12.53 13.84 -5.44
CA ASP A 125 13.53 12.77 -5.52
C ASP A 125 12.89 11.37 -5.61
N LEU A 126 11.55 11.31 -5.49
CA LEU A 126 10.77 10.07 -5.48
C LEU A 126 11.19 9.13 -4.33
N SER A 127 11.89 9.66 -3.32
CA SER A 127 12.40 8.85 -2.22
C SER A 127 11.31 8.57 -1.19
N CYS A 128 11.54 7.54 -0.37
CA CYS A 128 10.75 7.27 0.83
C CYS A 128 11.42 7.83 2.10
N GLU A 129 12.33 8.80 1.96
CA GLU A 129 13.08 9.35 3.09
C GLU A 129 12.28 10.43 3.83
N ASP A 130 11.61 11.32 3.09
CA ASP A 130 10.83 12.45 3.64
C ASP A 130 9.38 12.07 4.01
N LEU A 131 9.27 11.03 4.83
CA LEU A 131 8.00 10.54 5.36
C LEU A 131 7.69 11.18 6.71
N THR A 132 6.51 11.78 6.81
CA THR A 132 5.95 12.29 8.07
C THR A 132 4.84 11.38 8.58
N PHE A 133 4.84 11.16 9.89
CA PHE A 133 3.90 10.28 10.57
C PHE A 133 3.11 11.11 11.56
N SER A 134 1.78 11.04 11.45
CA SER A 134 0.87 11.64 12.41
C SER A 134 -0.10 10.59 12.94
N VAL A 135 -0.39 10.67 14.23
CA VAL A 135 -1.32 9.79 14.93
C VAL A 135 -2.29 10.64 15.71
N ASP A 136 -3.54 10.21 15.81
CA ASP A 136 -4.57 10.95 16.56
C ASP A 136 -4.48 10.71 18.07
N SER A 137 -3.86 9.60 18.49
CA SER A 137 -3.64 9.31 19.90
C SER A 137 -2.64 10.29 20.55
N HIS A 138 -2.89 10.71 21.80
CA HIS A 138 -1.91 11.41 22.64
C HIS A 138 -0.68 10.57 23.02
N LYS A 139 -0.52 9.37 22.46
CA LYS A 139 0.59 8.46 22.72
C LYS A 139 1.71 8.74 21.72
N VAL A 140 2.93 8.84 22.24
CA VAL A 140 4.13 9.02 21.41
C VAL A 140 4.24 7.89 20.38
N PHE A 141 4.36 8.27 19.12
CA PHE A 141 4.65 7.36 18.02
C PHE A 141 6.09 6.85 18.16
N SER A 142 6.27 5.53 18.24
CA SER A 142 7.59 4.98 18.56
C SER A 142 8.46 4.85 17.31
N ASN A 143 9.78 5.02 17.44
CA ASN A 143 10.74 4.80 16.35
C ASN A 143 10.64 3.37 15.78
N ALA A 144 10.31 2.39 16.63
CA ALA A 144 10.04 1.03 16.17
C ALA A 144 8.83 0.98 15.23
N ASP A 145 7.71 1.58 15.62
CA ASP A 145 6.49 1.65 14.80
C ASP A 145 6.77 2.35 13.46
N GLU A 146 7.50 3.47 13.50
CA GLU A 146 7.93 4.24 12.33
C GLU A 146 8.79 3.42 11.38
N ARG A 147 9.76 2.66 11.91
CA ARG A 147 10.63 1.77 11.12
C ARG A 147 9.84 0.64 10.45
N HIS A 148 8.84 0.08 11.12
CA HIS A 148 7.99 -0.96 10.52
C HIS A 148 7.18 -0.40 9.35
N LEU A 149 6.61 0.80 9.49
CA LEU A 149 5.87 1.44 8.40
C LEU A 149 6.78 1.81 7.22
N ARG A 150 7.98 2.36 7.48
CA ARG A 150 8.96 2.60 6.41
C ARG A 150 9.32 1.31 5.68
N SER A 151 9.57 0.22 6.42
CA SER A 151 9.87 -1.08 5.81
C SER A 151 8.71 -1.61 4.98
N MET A 152 7.46 -1.40 5.40
CA MET A 152 6.28 -1.77 4.64
C MET A 152 6.20 -0.99 3.32
N ILE A 153 6.38 0.33 3.37
CA ILE A 153 6.39 1.20 2.18
C ILE A 153 7.49 0.77 1.22
N LEU A 154 8.71 0.54 1.72
CA LEU A 154 9.83 0.07 0.90
C LEU A 154 9.57 -1.32 0.30
N ASN A 155 8.86 -2.22 1.00
CA ASN A 155 8.49 -3.51 0.43
C ASN A 155 7.47 -3.38 -0.71
N ALA A 156 6.57 -2.41 -0.63
CA ALA A 156 5.68 -2.07 -1.74
C ALA A 156 6.48 -1.53 -2.94
N CYS A 157 7.49 -0.69 -2.68
CA CYS A 157 8.28 -0.08 -3.75
C CYS A 157 9.25 -1.07 -4.44
N HIS A 158 9.78 -2.04 -3.70
CA HIS A 158 10.65 -3.08 -4.24
C HIS A 158 9.87 -4.28 -4.82
N ALA A 159 8.58 -4.13 -5.07
CA ALA A 159 7.73 -5.19 -5.58
C ALA A 159 8.01 -5.51 -7.06
N SER A 160 7.59 -6.70 -7.47
CA SER A 160 7.48 -7.04 -8.89
C SER A 160 6.49 -6.14 -9.60
N THR A 161 6.58 -6.09 -10.92
CA THR A 161 5.63 -5.37 -11.77
C THR A 161 4.17 -5.79 -11.51
N LEU A 162 3.29 -4.80 -11.56
CA LEU A 162 1.86 -4.90 -11.29
C LEU A 162 1.09 -4.40 -12.51
N ASN A 163 -0.03 -5.06 -12.79
CA ASN A 163 -1.03 -4.54 -13.72
C ASN A 163 -2.12 -3.88 -12.89
N VAL A 164 -2.34 -2.58 -13.10
CA VAL A 164 -3.33 -1.80 -12.36
C VAL A 164 -4.37 -1.26 -13.33
N ALA A 165 -5.61 -1.67 -13.14
CA ALA A 165 -6.74 -1.20 -13.92
C ALA A 165 -7.66 -0.35 -13.05
N GLY A 166 -8.18 0.74 -13.60
CA GLY A 166 -8.99 1.67 -12.83
C GLY A 166 -9.75 2.68 -13.65
N ASN A 167 -10.35 3.64 -12.96
CA ASN A 167 -11.04 4.77 -13.57
C ASN A 167 -10.14 6.00 -13.51
N SER A 168 -10.03 6.73 -14.63
CA SER A 168 -9.41 8.05 -14.59
C SER A 168 -10.17 8.95 -13.64
N VAL A 169 -9.47 9.70 -12.81
CA VAL A 169 -10.06 10.66 -11.86
C VAL A 169 -9.57 12.05 -12.20
N ASP A 170 -10.49 13.01 -12.17
CA ASP A 170 -10.13 14.42 -12.22
C ASP A 170 -9.34 14.80 -10.97
N SER A 171 -8.14 15.35 -11.16
CA SER A 171 -7.27 15.83 -10.08
C SER A 171 -8.03 16.84 -9.22
N THR A 172 -8.84 17.71 -9.84
CA THR A 172 -9.60 18.75 -9.14
C THR A 172 -10.61 18.14 -8.17
N ALA A 173 -11.31 17.07 -8.57
CA ALA A 173 -12.29 16.41 -7.71
C ALA A 173 -11.64 15.70 -6.51
N LEU A 174 -10.45 15.12 -6.68
CA LEU A 174 -9.68 14.52 -5.59
C LEU A 174 -9.22 15.59 -4.60
N PHE A 175 -8.58 16.64 -5.11
CA PHE A 175 -7.91 17.65 -4.30
C PHE A 175 -8.85 18.69 -3.67
N CYS A 176 -9.96 19.04 -4.33
CA CYS A 176 -10.99 19.93 -3.80
C CYS A 176 -12.06 19.20 -2.97
N GLY A 177 -12.11 17.86 -3.04
CA GLY A 177 -13.00 17.04 -2.23
C GLY A 177 -12.55 16.85 -0.78
N ASN A 178 -13.41 16.24 0.03
CA ASN A 178 -13.19 15.97 1.47
C ASN A 178 -11.96 15.10 1.80
N LEU A 179 -11.25 14.56 0.81
CA LEU A 179 -10.03 13.75 0.99
C LEU A 179 -8.82 14.59 1.41
N PHE A 180 -8.67 15.81 0.86
CA PHE A 180 -7.52 16.70 1.12
C PHE A 180 -7.94 18.09 1.62
N CYS A 181 -9.24 18.42 1.60
CA CYS A 181 -9.77 19.70 2.06
C CYS A 181 -9.45 19.91 3.56
N GLY A 182 -8.43 20.72 3.83
CA GLY A 182 -7.92 21.01 5.18
C GLY A 182 -6.39 21.05 5.29
N ASN A 183 -5.65 20.57 4.30
CA ASN A 183 -4.19 20.69 4.25
C ASN A 183 -3.76 21.45 2.99
N LYS A 184 -4.00 22.77 2.98
CA LYS A 184 -3.54 23.67 1.90
C LYS A 184 -2.02 23.53 1.65
N GLU A 185 -1.25 23.32 2.72
CA GLU A 185 0.20 23.09 2.64
C GLU A 185 0.55 21.86 1.79
N PHE A 186 -0.22 20.76 1.92
CA PHE A 186 -0.03 19.57 1.10
C PHE A 186 -0.41 19.82 -0.37
N LEU A 187 -1.42 20.66 -0.62
CA LEU A 187 -1.88 20.97 -1.97
C LEU A 187 -0.92 21.91 -2.72
N GLU A 188 -0.40 22.93 -2.02
CA GLU A 188 0.55 23.90 -2.57
C GLU A 188 1.93 23.28 -2.84
N TYR A 189 2.36 22.33 -2.00
CA TYR A 189 3.64 21.66 -2.15
C TYR A 189 3.70 20.70 -3.36
N HIS A 190 2.55 20.26 -3.88
CA HIS A 190 2.47 19.17 -4.85
C HIS A 190 1.90 19.56 -6.22
N GLN A 191 2.26 20.73 -6.75
CA GLN A 191 1.85 21.21 -8.08
C GLN A 191 2.21 20.21 -9.22
N LYS A 192 3.28 19.44 -9.06
CA LYS A 192 3.67 18.37 -10.00
C LYS A 192 2.69 17.20 -10.01
N LEU A 193 2.11 16.82 -8.86
CA LEU A 193 1.11 15.75 -8.80
C LEU A 193 -0.16 16.12 -9.57
N GLN A 194 -0.56 17.39 -9.57
CA GLN A 194 -1.77 17.86 -10.27
C GLN A 194 -1.70 17.70 -11.79
N SER A 195 -0.48 17.65 -12.34
CA SER A 195 -0.23 17.48 -13.78
C SER A 195 -0.18 16.01 -14.23
N MET A 196 -0.07 15.07 -13.27
CA MET A 196 0.04 13.65 -13.56
C MET A 196 -1.34 13.04 -13.81
N PRO A 197 -1.44 11.96 -14.60
CA PRO A 197 -2.67 11.19 -14.68
C PRO A 197 -3.00 10.60 -13.32
N HIS A 198 -4.27 10.72 -12.91
CA HIS A 198 -4.79 10.10 -11.70
C HIS A 198 -5.71 8.93 -12.03
N LEU A 199 -5.51 7.83 -11.32
CA LEU A 199 -6.23 6.58 -11.52
C LEU A 199 -6.82 6.12 -10.18
N TRP A 200 -8.13 5.94 -10.10
CA TRP A 200 -8.75 5.21 -9.00
C TRP A 200 -8.71 3.73 -9.30
N VAL A 201 -7.98 2.98 -8.50
CA VAL A 201 -7.74 1.56 -8.71
C VAL A 201 -9.06 0.80 -8.57
N GLY A 202 -9.38 0.00 -9.57
CA GLY A 202 -10.46 -0.99 -9.54
C GLY A 202 -9.92 -2.39 -9.24
N GLU A 203 -8.81 -2.75 -9.88
CA GLU A 203 -8.20 -4.08 -9.83
C GLU A 203 -6.66 -3.99 -9.82
N VAL A 204 -6.03 -4.93 -9.12
CA VAL A 204 -4.57 -5.08 -9.04
C VAL A 204 -4.21 -6.53 -9.39
N GLY A 205 -3.59 -6.72 -10.55
CA GLY A 205 -3.01 -7.98 -10.99
C GLY A 205 -1.51 -8.00 -10.72
N HIS A 206 -0.97 -9.10 -10.17
CA HIS A 206 0.47 -9.28 -10.04
C HIS A 206 1.01 -9.93 -11.31
N VAL A 207 2.08 -9.36 -11.89
CA VAL A 207 2.72 -9.96 -13.08
C VAL A 207 3.64 -11.09 -12.61
N ASP A 208 3.25 -12.33 -12.93
CA ASP A 208 4.10 -13.51 -12.74
C ASP A 208 5.25 -13.49 -13.78
N SER A 209 6.37 -12.84 -13.46
CA SER A 209 7.54 -12.77 -14.37
C SER A 209 8.02 -14.16 -14.83
N VAL A 210 7.78 -15.21 -14.04
CA VAL A 210 8.16 -16.60 -14.36
C VAL A 210 7.24 -17.26 -15.41
N LYS A 211 6.00 -16.77 -15.60
CA LYS A 211 5.12 -17.23 -16.69
C LYS A 211 5.47 -16.56 -18.00
N GLU A 212 5.81 -15.26 -17.99
CA GLU A 212 6.25 -14.54 -19.19
C GLU A 212 7.50 -15.14 -19.81
N VAL A 213 8.53 -15.44 -19.00
CA VAL A 213 9.77 -16.06 -19.50
C VAL A 213 9.52 -17.45 -20.07
N ARG A 214 8.60 -18.24 -19.49
CA ARG A 214 8.23 -19.58 -20.01
C ARG A 214 7.43 -19.51 -21.30
N SER A 215 6.57 -18.51 -21.45
CA SER A 215 5.85 -18.28 -22.72
C SER A 215 6.82 -17.91 -23.84
N ILE A 216 7.82 -17.07 -23.54
CA ILE A 216 8.84 -16.66 -24.52
C ILE A 216 9.77 -17.84 -24.87
N SER A 217 10.18 -18.67 -23.90
CA SER A 217 11.00 -19.85 -24.20
C SER A 217 10.26 -20.87 -25.06
N ASN A 218 8.95 -21.03 -24.85
CA ASN A 218 8.15 -21.97 -25.65
C ASN A 218 7.96 -21.50 -27.10
N ILE A 219 7.95 -20.19 -27.34
CA ILE A 219 7.89 -19.62 -28.70
C ILE A 219 9.24 -19.78 -29.43
N LEU A 220 10.36 -19.59 -28.72
CA LEU A 220 11.71 -19.73 -29.28
C LEU A 220 12.16 -21.18 -29.49
N CYS A 221 11.59 -22.15 -28.77
CA CYS A 221 11.89 -23.57 -28.94
C CYS A 221 11.02 -24.29 -29.99
N THR A 222 10.05 -23.58 -30.61
CA THR A 222 9.19 -24.12 -31.69
C THR A 222 9.48 -23.49 -33.06
N GLY A 223 10.56 -22.71 -33.19
CA GLY A 223 11.05 -22.13 -34.44
C GLY A 223 12.14 -22.95 -35.09
#